data_AF-A0A7W0J3P5-F1
#
_entry.id   AF-A0A7W0J3P5-F1
#
_cell.length_a   1.000
_cell.length_b   1.000
_cell.length_c   1.000
_cell.angle_alpha   90.00
_cell.angle_beta   90.00
_cell.angle_gamma   90.00
#
_symmetry.space_group_name_H-M   'P 1'
#
loop_
_entity.id
_entity.type
_entity.pdbx_description
1 polymer ?
#
loop_
_entity_poly.entity_id
_entity_poly.type
_entity_poly.pdbx_seq_one_letter_code
_entity_poly.pdbx_strand_id
1 'polypeptide(L)'
;MKRIKDVPFFSSFFSFFRKRIRTVTVFFVVSAHLFASGVTLTEIAGDIFNYRLDEAFRKIQLSANPGGLSALRDEEKAYALALYLMHKGLYGEALDEMTKSGAPETDKWKNYISVMKEIAAGFEAENIAGFNVRFYNRDKVMLPYLRKVLPEISRAMKRIFGFRPGGVVLEIYPDREKFLKASTLSEDELERSGTVAIAKFGRLMILSPRLLPYGYAWQDTVCHEYIHHIIGNFTGMNIPLYLNEGIASTFEILWRKSAPELEPSVKSELARAKADGFIAFEKFERGMPSLENQKDVALAFAEVNYLVYGMYAEGGAKKIKKFLAGCGESGFEKSFIANFSGVDDYMASYWRNVKNNEWVYSGSSPDFIFWKEDDDFLPLSIKDYMRLGDRLRMTGKYALAIGQYAKAEKLEPGNALVMIKIAKTYRSSGNSEKAGEYFAKAALVSPDDFVCLVSRADFFIEEGKYAEGASLILKALERNPFYKKGYEELHKIYLKTGQKKEAARCAALMEML
;
A
#
# COMPACT_ATOMS: atom_id res chain seq x y z
N MET A 1 -3.73 -11.42 -30.76
CA MET A 1 -4.45 -12.71 -30.70
C MET A 1 -3.45 -13.87 -30.62
N LYS A 2 -2.87 -14.11 -29.44
CA LYS A 2 -2.26 -15.38 -28.96
C LYS A 2 -1.80 -15.16 -27.51
N ARG A 3 -2.33 -16.00 -26.60
CA ARG A 3 -1.92 -16.26 -25.20
C ARG A 3 -2.36 -15.28 -24.09
N ILE A 4 -3.66 -15.32 -23.78
CA ILE A 4 -4.15 -15.38 -22.39
C ILE A 4 -4.76 -16.77 -22.22
N LYS A 5 -3.94 -17.78 -21.91
CA LYS A 5 -4.44 -19.15 -21.66
C LYS A 5 -3.84 -19.84 -20.44
N ASP A 6 -2.91 -19.23 -19.73
CA ASP A 6 -2.25 -19.87 -18.59
C ASP A 6 -2.41 -19.06 -17.29
N VAL A 7 -3.65 -18.76 -16.92
CA VAL A 7 -3.99 -18.43 -15.52
C VAL A 7 -4.58 -19.71 -14.91
N PRO A 8 -3.94 -20.31 -13.88
CA PRO A 8 -4.48 -21.50 -13.21
C PRO A 8 -5.61 -21.08 -12.26
N PHE A 9 -6.74 -20.66 -12.81
CA PHE A 9 -7.90 -20.17 -12.03
C PHE A 9 -9.23 -20.85 -12.40
N PHE A 10 -9.28 -21.62 -13.50
CA PHE A 10 -10.55 -22.16 -14.02
C PHE A 10 -10.59 -23.69 -14.26
N SER A 11 -9.52 -24.45 -14.02
CA SER A 11 -9.50 -25.90 -14.32
C SER A 11 -10.18 -26.78 -13.26
N SER A 12 -10.30 -26.33 -12.00
CA SER A 12 -10.84 -27.14 -10.90
C SER A 12 -12.38 -27.11 -10.77
N PHE A 13 -13.04 -26.10 -11.34
CA PHE A 13 -14.49 -25.88 -11.18
C PHE A 13 -15.36 -26.82 -12.04
N PHE A 14 -14.86 -27.22 -13.21
CA PHE A 14 -15.62 -28.02 -14.17
C PHE A 14 -15.67 -29.52 -13.88
N SER A 15 -14.93 -30.03 -12.88
CA SER A 15 -14.94 -31.47 -12.55
C SER A 15 -16.23 -31.92 -11.86
N PHE A 16 -16.90 -31.02 -11.13
CA PHE A 16 -18.10 -31.37 -10.35
C PHE A 16 -19.36 -31.47 -11.23
N PHE A 17 -19.51 -30.58 -12.22
CA PHE A 17 -20.68 -30.55 -13.10
C PHE A 17 -20.58 -31.42 -14.36
N ARG A 18 -19.44 -32.08 -14.65
CA ARG A 18 -19.24 -32.88 -15.89
C ARG A 18 -19.57 -34.37 -15.79
N LYS A 19 -19.92 -34.92 -14.63
CA LYS A 19 -20.23 -36.36 -14.50
C LYS A 19 -21.69 -36.69 -14.81
N ARG A 20 -22.10 -36.45 -16.06
CA ARG A 20 -23.15 -37.20 -16.79
C ARG A 20 -23.25 -36.64 -18.20
N ILE A 21 -22.59 -37.31 -19.14
CA ILE A 21 -22.93 -37.54 -20.56
C ILE A 21 -21.65 -38.03 -21.27
N ARG A 22 -21.74 -39.19 -21.92
CA ARG A 22 -20.65 -39.87 -22.65
C ARG A 22 -20.37 -39.19 -24.00
N THR A 23 -19.08 -39.15 -24.34
CA THR A 23 -18.42 -39.25 -25.66
C THR A 23 -19.09 -38.63 -26.89
N VAL A 24 -18.40 -37.67 -27.54
CA VAL A 24 -17.90 -37.70 -28.94
C VAL A 24 -17.24 -36.35 -29.25
N THR A 25 -16.02 -36.40 -29.78
CA THR A 25 -15.25 -35.26 -30.31
C THR A 25 -15.64 -35.04 -31.76
N VAL A 26 -16.20 -33.87 -32.13
CA VAL A 26 -16.25 -33.40 -33.53
C VAL A 26 -16.03 -31.89 -33.58
N PHE A 27 -15.14 -31.49 -34.48
CA PHE A 27 -14.86 -30.13 -34.93
C PHE A 27 -16.14 -29.37 -35.34
N PHE A 28 -16.26 -28.08 -35.01
CA PHE A 28 -17.12 -27.20 -35.80
C PHE A 28 -16.53 -25.82 -36.08
N VAL A 29 -16.60 -25.51 -37.37
CA VAL A 29 -16.39 -24.24 -38.06
C VAL A 29 -17.43 -23.22 -37.60
N VAL A 30 -17.02 -21.96 -37.63
CA VAL A 30 -17.82 -20.75 -37.40
C VAL A 30 -19.11 -20.78 -38.21
N SER A 31 -20.26 -20.67 -37.53
CA SER A 31 -21.45 -20.06 -38.10
C SER A 31 -22.19 -19.31 -36.99
N ALA A 32 -22.24 -17.99 -37.15
CA ALA A 32 -22.92 -17.06 -36.27
C ALA A 32 -24.43 -17.21 -36.43
N HIS A 33 -25.16 -17.68 -35.41
CA HIS A 33 -26.61 -17.52 -35.28
C HIS A 33 -27.03 -17.46 -33.79
N LEU A 34 -27.68 -16.34 -33.45
CA LEU A 34 -28.51 -16.01 -32.27
C LEU A 34 -27.88 -16.00 -30.86
N PHE A 35 -27.68 -14.77 -30.37
CA PHE A 35 -27.58 -14.41 -28.96
C PHE A 35 -28.81 -14.89 -28.17
N ALA A 36 -28.63 -15.86 -27.28
CA ALA A 36 -29.45 -15.99 -26.08
C ALA A 36 -28.70 -15.26 -24.95
N SER A 37 -28.96 -13.97 -24.78
CA SER A 37 -28.31 -13.11 -23.78
C SER A 37 -28.88 -13.40 -22.38
N GLY A 38 -28.37 -14.44 -21.72
CA GLY A 38 -28.64 -14.69 -20.31
C GLY A 38 -27.44 -14.38 -19.44
N VAL A 39 -27.67 -13.70 -18.30
CA VAL A 39 -26.61 -13.37 -17.34
C VAL A 39 -26.08 -14.67 -16.72
N THR A 40 -24.77 -14.89 -16.81
CA THR A 40 -24.14 -16.11 -16.28
C THR A 40 -23.47 -15.88 -14.92
N LEU A 41 -23.29 -16.95 -14.13
CA LEU A 41 -22.51 -16.89 -12.88
C LEU A 41 -21.09 -16.39 -13.14
N THR A 42 -20.49 -16.76 -14.27
CA THR A 42 -19.15 -16.34 -14.69
C THR A 42 -19.08 -14.82 -14.89
N GLU A 43 -20.10 -14.21 -15.50
CA GLU A 43 -20.16 -12.77 -15.70
C GLU A 43 -20.30 -12.04 -14.36
N ILE A 44 -21.17 -12.52 -13.46
CA ILE A 44 -21.34 -11.94 -12.12
C ILE A 44 -20.06 -12.07 -11.30
N ALA A 45 -19.45 -13.25 -11.28
CA ALA A 45 -18.17 -13.47 -10.61
C ALA A 45 -17.08 -12.56 -11.19
N GLY A 46 -17.05 -12.39 -12.52
CA GLY A 46 -16.18 -11.44 -13.18
C GLY A 46 -16.39 -10.00 -12.70
N ASP A 47 -17.64 -9.56 -12.53
CA ASP A 47 -17.93 -8.24 -11.95
C ASP A 47 -17.46 -8.13 -10.50
N ILE A 48 -17.70 -9.15 -9.69
CA ILE A 48 -17.31 -9.20 -8.28
C ILE A 48 -15.78 -9.07 -8.13
N PHE A 49 -15.02 -9.93 -8.83
CA PHE A 49 -13.56 -9.96 -8.72
C PHE A 49 -12.87 -8.77 -9.41
N ASN A 50 -13.57 -8.05 -10.29
CA ASN A 50 -13.11 -6.78 -10.87
C ASN A 50 -13.69 -5.56 -10.13
N TYR A 51 -14.19 -5.75 -8.91
CA TYR A 51 -14.66 -4.69 -8.00
C TYR A 51 -15.92 -3.93 -8.46
N ARG A 52 -16.63 -4.43 -9.48
CA ARG A 52 -17.91 -3.88 -9.97
C ARG A 52 -19.09 -4.43 -9.15
N LEU A 53 -19.03 -4.26 -7.84
CA LEU A 53 -19.98 -4.87 -6.90
C LEU A 53 -21.43 -4.40 -7.10
N ASP A 54 -21.65 -3.14 -7.50
CA ASP A 54 -23.00 -2.61 -7.76
C ASP A 54 -23.63 -3.21 -9.04
N GLU A 55 -22.81 -3.49 -10.06
CA GLU A 55 -23.25 -4.19 -11.27
C GLU A 55 -23.54 -5.66 -10.96
N ALA A 56 -22.64 -6.32 -10.22
CA ALA A 56 -22.84 -7.69 -9.77
C ALA A 56 -24.12 -7.84 -8.95
N PHE A 57 -24.36 -6.95 -7.99
CA PHE A 57 -25.56 -7.00 -7.15
C PHE A 57 -26.84 -6.81 -7.97
N ARG A 58 -26.86 -5.84 -8.90
CA ARG A 58 -28.00 -5.66 -9.82
C ARG A 58 -28.26 -6.90 -10.64
N LYS A 59 -27.22 -7.54 -11.18
CA LYS A 59 -27.34 -8.81 -11.93
C LYS A 59 -27.88 -9.96 -11.09
N ILE A 60 -27.42 -10.10 -9.83
CA ILE A 60 -27.94 -11.08 -8.89
C ILE A 60 -29.45 -10.85 -8.66
N GLN A 61 -29.86 -9.60 -8.38
CA GLN A 61 -31.26 -9.25 -8.16
C GLN A 61 -32.15 -9.46 -9.40
N LEU A 62 -31.69 -9.06 -10.59
CA LEU A 62 -32.44 -9.22 -11.84
C LEU A 62 -32.66 -10.69 -12.22
N SER A 63 -31.73 -11.57 -11.84
CA SER A 63 -31.86 -13.02 -12.04
C SER A 63 -32.97 -13.65 -11.16
N ALA A 64 -33.48 -12.93 -10.16
CA ALA A 64 -34.50 -13.41 -9.22
C ALA A 64 -35.94 -13.36 -9.76
N ASN A 65 -36.21 -12.76 -10.92
CA ASN A 65 -37.56 -12.67 -11.47
C ASN A 65 -38.00 -14.01 -12.13
N PRO A 66 -39.03 -14.69 -11.60
CA PRO A 66 -39.51 -15.95 -12.17
C PRO A 66 -40.28 -15.67 -13.47
N GLY A 67 -39.70 -16.06 -14.61
CA GLY A 67 -40.34 -15.95 -15.94
C GLY A 67 -39.42 -15.53 -17.09
N GLY A 68 -38.18 -15.10 -16.82
CA GLY A 68 -37.21 -14.75 -17.86
C GLY A 68 -36.40 -15.95 -18.37
N LEU A 69 -36.14 -16.03 -19.68
CA LEU A 69 -35.30 -17.03 -20.35
C LEU A 69 -33.79 -17.00 -19.94
N SER A 70 -33.42 -16.25 -18.90
CA SER A 70 -32.04 -15.97 -18.48
C SER A 70 -31.80 -16.09 -16.96
N ALA A 71 -32.68 -16.76 -16.22
CA ALA A 71 -32.58 -16.85 -14.77
C ALA A 71 -31.50 -17.85 -14.32
N LEU A 72 -30.55 -17.39 -13.50
CA LEU A 72 -29.63 -18.26 -12.77
C LEU A 72 -30.41 -19.26 -11.90
N ARG A 73 -29.87 -20.48 -11.75
CA ARG A 73 -30.41 -21.44 -10.78
C ARG A 73 -30.23 -20.90 -9.37
N ASP A 74 -31.08 -21.33 -8.45
CA ASP A 74 -31.04 -20.83 -7.06
C ASP A 74 -29.71 -21.16 -6.38
N GLU A 75 -29.08 -22.30 -6.71
CA GLU A 75 -27.74 -22.62 -6.20
C GLU A 75 -26.67 -21.65 -6.73
N GLU A 76 -26.76 -21.28 -8.01
CA GLU A 76 -25.81 -20.34 -8.64
C GLU A 76 -25.99 -18.92 -8.09
N LYS A 77 -27.22 -18.51 -7.80
CA LYS A 77 -27.52 -17.24 -7.13
C LYS A 77 -26.94 -17.20 -5.73
N ALA A 78 -27.16 -18.25 -4.94
CA ALA A 78 -26.61 -18.35 -3.59
C ALA A 78 -25.07 -18.30 -3.62
N TYR A 79 -24.44 -19.00 -4.58
CA TYR A 79 -22.98 -18.93 -4.77
C TYR A 79 -22.50 -17.52 -5.13
N ALA A 80 -23.16 -16.85 -6.08
CA ALA A 80 -22.83 -15.48 -6.46
C ALA A 80 -22.99 -14.50 -5.29
N LEU A 81 -24.08 -14.64 -4.53
CA LEU A 81 -24.35 -13.82 -3.35
C LEU A 81 -23.32 -14.05 -2.25
N ALA A 82 -22.90 -15.30 -2.03
CA ALA A 82 -21.83 -15.62 -1.09
C ALA A 82 -20.52 -14.92 -1.44
N LEU A 83 -20.12 -14.94 -2.72
CA LEU A 83 -18.93 -14.24 -3.19
C LEU A 83 -19.06 -12.72 -3.04
N TYR A 84 -20.23 -12.16 -3.34
CA TYR A 84 -20.52 -10.74 -3.14
C TYR A 84 -20.39 -10.33 -1.66
N LEU A 85 -21.01 -11.09 -0.75
CA LEU A 85 -20.96 -10.87 0.69
C LEU A 85 -19.54 -11.00 1.25
N MET A 86 -18.76 -11.96 0.74
CA MET A 86 -17.34 -12.10 1.05
C MET A 86 -16.54 -10.83 0.71
N HIS A 87 -16.82 -10.20 -0.44
CA HIS A 87 -16.17 -8.94 -0.84
C HIS A 87 -16.64 -7.75 0.02
N LYS A 88 -17.87 -7.79 0.55
CA LYS A 88 -18.38 -6.84 1.56
C LYS A 88 -17.88 -7.15 2.98
N GLY A 89 -17.11 -8.23 3.15
CA GLY A 89 -16.60 -8.68 4.44
C GLY A 89 -17.64 -9.33 5.34
N LEU A 90 -18.83 -9.66 4.85
CA LEU A 90 -19.93 -10.23 5.62
C LEU A 90 -19.81 -11.77 5.66
N TYR A 91 -18.76 -12.28 6.32
CA TYR A 91 -18.38 -13.70 6.21
C TYR A 91 -19.37 -14.69 6.83
N GLY A 92 -20.11 -14.28 7.86
CA GLY A 92 -21.18 -15.11 8.43
C GLY A 92 -22.26 -15.41 7.40
N GLU A 93 -22.86 -14.34 6.87
CA GLU A 93 -23.87 -14.40 5.82
C GLU A 93 -23.33 -15.04 4.53
N ALA A 94 -22.08 -14.73 4.17
CA ALA A 94 -21.44 -15.36 3.01
C ALA A 94 -21.32 -16.88 3.16
N LEU A 95 -21.01 -17.38 4.37
CA LEU A 95 -20.91 -18.82 4.60
C LEU A 95 -22.28 -19.49 4.55
N ASP A 96 -23.31 -18.82 5.06
CA ASP A 96 -24.69 -19.32 5.01
C ASP A 96 -25.16 -19.44 3.55
N GLU A 97 -24.95 -18.41 2.73
CA GLU A 97 -25.24 -18.45 1.30
C GLU A 97 -24.37 -19.47 0.53
N MET A 98 -23.09 -19.58 0.88
CA MET A 98 -22.21 -20.58 0.29
C MET A 98 -22.68 -22.00 0.60
N THR A 99 -23.22 -22.23 1.80
CA THR A 99 -23.79 -23.52 2.19
C THR A 99 -25.07 -23.82 1.43
N LYS A 100 -25.96 -22.83 1.27
CA LYS A 100 -27.20 -22.96 0.46
C LYS A 100 -26.92 -23.30 -1.00
N SER A 101 -25.78 -22.83 -1.55
CA SER A 101 -25.38 -23.15 -2.92
C SER A 101 -25.03 -24.62 -3.15
N GLY A 102 -24.90 -25.43 -2.09
CA GLY A 102 -24.47 -26.81 -2.19
C GLY A 102 -22.98 -26.98 -2.53
N ALA A 103 -22.18 -25.92 -2.38
CA ALA A 103 -20.74 -25.98 -2.63
C ALA A 103 -20.07 -27.05 -1.72
N PRO A 104 -19.26 -27.96 -2.30
CA PRO A 104 -18.61 -29.02 -1.55
C PRO A 104 -17.59 -28.47 -0.56
N GLU A 105 -17.23 -29.23 0.47
CA GLU A 105 -16.19 -28.83 1.45
C GLU A 105 -14.81 -28.59 0.80
N THR A 106 -14.55 -29.19 -0.36
CA THR A 106 -13.32 -28.94 -1.13
C THR A 106 -13.34 -27.63 -1.92
N ASP A 107 -14.45 -26.88 -1.91
CA ASP A 107 -14.54 -25.60 -2.60
C ASP A 107 -13.60 -24.57 -1.95
N LYS A 108 -12.76 -23.95 -2.78
CA LYS A 108 -11.74 -22.99 -2.33
C LYS A 108 -12.36 -21.79 -1.63
N TRP A 109 -13.47 -21.25 -2.14
CA TRP A 109 -14.11 -20.06 -1.60
C TRP A 109 -14.89 -20.37 -0.33
N LYS A 110 -15.53 -21.54 -0.25
CA LYS A 110 -16.12 -22.01 1.01
C LYS A 110 -15.08 -22.11 2.12
N ASN A 111 -13.94 -22.73 1.84
CA ASN A 111 -12.82 -22.83 2.78
C ASN A 111 -12.29 -21.44 3.17
N TYR A 112 -12.07 -20.57 2.19
CA TYR A 112 -11.60 -19.21 2.43
C TYR A 112 -12.58 -18.40 3.30
N ILE A 113 -13.88 -18.44 2.99
CA ILE A 113 -14.94 -17.76 3.76
C ILE A 113 -14.99 -18.29 5.18
N SER A 114 -14.85 -19.61 5.40
CA SER A 114 -14.82 -20.21 6.73
C SER A 114 -13.66 -19.67 7.57
N VAL A 115 -12.43 -19.66 7.02
CA VAL A 115 -11.26 -19.09 7.68
C VAL A 115 -11.46 -17.60 7.98
N MET A 116 -12.00 -16.85 7.02
CA MET A 116 -12.26 -15.43 7.21
C MET A 116 -13.36 -15.14 8.25
N LYS A 117 -14.36 -16.01 8.39
CA LYS A 117 -15.39 -15.91 9.44
C LYS A 117 -14.76 -16.02 10.83
N GLU A 118 -13.83 -16.96 11.02
CA GLU A 118 -13.09 -17.11 12.28
C GLU A 118 -12.22 -15.89 12.58
N ILE A 119 -11.47 -15.41 11.59
CA ILE A 119 -10.65 -14.19 11.71
C ILE A 119 -11.54 -12.98 12.03
N ALA A 120 -12.69 -12.87 11.38
CA ALA A 120 -13.58 -11.73 11.54
C ALA A 120 -14.31 -11.67 12.88
N ALA A 121 -14.39 -12.79 13.60
CA ALA A 121 -14.95 -12.82 14.95
C ALA A 121 -14.14 -11.96 15.95
N GLY A 122 -12.85 -11.70 15.66
CA GLY A 122 -12.01 -10.83 16.46
C GLY A 122 -12.08 -9.34 16.11
N PHE A 123 -12.76 -8.98 15.02
CA PHE A 123 -12.88 -7.58 14.60
C PHE A 123 -13.99 -6.84 15.35
N GLU A 124 -13.64 -5.66 15.84
CA GLU A 124 -14.59 -4.58 16.05
C GLU A 124 -14.72 -3.77 14.75
N ALA A 125 -15.82 -3.03 14.59
CA ALA A 125 -16.08 -2.25 13.38
C ALA A 125 -16.61 -0.85 13.68
N GLU A 126 -16.17 0.13 12.89
CA GLU A 126 -16.68 1.50 12.93
C GLU A 126 -16.83 2.04 11.50
N ASN A 127 -17.94 2.71 11.23
CA ASN A 127 -18.09 3.42 9.96
C ASN A 127 -17.44 4.80 10.06
N ILE A 128 -16.41 5.05 9.26
CA ILE A 128 -15.70 6.32 9.23
C ILE A 128 -15.68 6.82 7.79
N ALA A 129 -16.40 7.91 7.52
CA ALA A 129 -16.42 8.59 6.23
C ALA A 129 -16.75 7.69 5.01
N GLY A 130 -17.58 6.65 5.21
CA GLY A 130 -17.96 5.69 4.17
C GLY A 130 -17.09 4.43 4.08
N PHE A 131 -16.04 4.35 4.90
CA PHE A 131 -15.25 3.14 5.10
C PHE A 131 -15.83 2.32 6.26
N ASN A 132 -15.95 1.01 6.08
CA ASN A 132 -16.18 0.07 7.17
C ASN A 132 -14.82 -0.34 7.73
N VAL A 133 -14.37 0.35 8.77
CA VAL A 133 -13.05 0.12 9.39
C VAL A 133 -13.19 -1.00 10.40
N ARG A 134 -12.44 -2.08 10.20
CA ARG A 134 -12.41 -3.26 11.04
C ARG A 134 -11.03 -3.43 11.66
N PHE A 135 -11.00 -3.57 12.97
CA PHE A 135 -9.76 -3.55 13.74
C PHE A 135 -9.90 -4.45 14.97
N TYR A 136 -8.78 -4.93 15.49
CA TYR A 136 -8.75 -5.65 16.75
C TYR A 136 -8.65 -4.67 17.91
N ASN A 137 -9.11 -5.06 19.10
CA ASN A 137 -9.10 -4.19 20.29
C ASN A 137 -7.72 -3.56 20.58
N ARG A 138 -6.62 -4.29 20.33
CA ARG A 138 -5.25 -3.78 20.50
C ARG A 138 -4.89 -2.63 19.56
N ASP A 139 -5.58 -2.51 18.43
CA ASP A 139 -5.30 -1.50 17.40
C ASP A 139 -6.21 -0.27 17.53
N LYS A 140 -7.01 -0.17 18.61
CA LYS A 140 -7.89 0.97 18.91
C LYS A 140 -7.18 2.32 18.94
N VAL A 141 -5.90 2.34 19.30
CA VAL A 141 -5.08 3.56 19.31
C VAL A 141 -4.99 4.23 17.93
N MET A 142 -5.26 3.50 16.84
CA MET A 142 -5.28 4.04 15.47
C MET A 142 -6.57 4.81 15.14
N LEU A 143 -7.68 4.59 15.86
CA LEU A 143 -8.99 5.18 15.52
C LEU A 143 -8.99 6.71 15.52
N PRO A 144 -8.37 7.41 16.50
CA PRO A 144 -8.29 8.87 16.46
C PRO A 144 -7.60 9.41 15.20
N TYR A 145 -6.57 8.71 14.71
CA TYR A 145 -5.88 9.04 13.47
C TYR A 145 -6.76 8.76 12.25
N LEU A 146 -7.41 7.59 12.18
CA LEU A 146 -8.32 7.23 11.08
C LEU A 146 -9.51 8.18 10.95
N ARG A 147 -10.09 8.63 12.08
CA ARG A 147 -11.19 9.62 12.11
C ARG A 147 -10.76 10.99 11.57
N LYS A 148 -9.47 11.32 11.60
CA LYS A 148 -8.91 12.52 10.98
C LYS A 148 -8.61 12.30 9.49
N VAL A 149 -8.01 11.16 9.15
CA VAL A 149 -7.41 10.90 7.83
C VAL A 149 -8.43 10.46 6.79
N LEU A 150 -9.31 9.51 7.11
CA LEU A 150 -10.26 8.94 6.13
C LEU A 150 -11.23 9.99 5.54
N PRO A 151 -11.73 10.99 6.29
CA PRO A 151 -12.50 12.08 5.70
C PRO A 151 -11.71 12.92 4.66
N GLU A 152 -10.42 13.16 4.90
CA GLU A 152 -9.54 13.89 3.97
C GLU A 152 -9.33 13.08 2.69
N ILE A 153 -8.98 11.79 2.83
CA ILE A 153 -8.85 10.85 1.71
C ILE A 153 -10.14 10.80 0.89
N SER A 154 -11.29 10.62 1.54
CA SER A 154 -12.61 10.56 0.88
C SER A 154 -12.92 11.84 0.09
N ARG A 155 -12.63 13.02 0.67
CA ARG A 155 -12.78 14.31 -0.03
C ARG A 155 -11.83 14.45 -1.22
N ALA A 156 -10.58 14.06 -1.06
CA ALA A 156 -9.58 14.13 -2.12
C ALA A 156 -9.92 13.20 -3.29
N MET A 157 -10.27 11.95 -3.02
CA MET A 157 -10.66 10.99 -4.06
C MET A 157 -11.96 11.36 -4.76
N LYS A 158 -12.92 11.98 -4.04
CA LYS A 158 -14.09 12.58 -4.67
C LYS A 158 -13.70 13.73 -5.62
N ARG A 159 -12.80 14.62 -5.19
CA ARG A 159 -12.35 15.76 -5.99
C ARG A 159 -11.60 15.31 -7.25
N ILE A 160 -10.70 14.33 -7.12
CA ILE A 160 -9.80 13.87 -8.19
C ILE A 160 -10.55 12.92 -9.14
N PHE A 161 -11.16 11.87 -8.59
CA PHE A 161 -11.75 10.79 -9.38
C PHE A 161 -13.27 10.86 -9.46
N GLY A 162 -13.94 11.69 -8.67
CA GLY A 162 -15.41 11.67 -8.58
C GLY A 162 -15.95 10.48 -7.77
N PHE A 163 -15.06 9.77 -7.08
CA PHE A 163 -15.38 8.52 -6.38
C PHE A 163 -15.51 8.77 -4.87
N ARG A 164 -16.52 8.18 -4.24
CA ARG A 164 -16.74 8.20 -2.79
C ARG A 164 -16.79 6.78 -2.26
N PRO A 165 -16.21 6.51 -1.08
CA PRO A 165 -16.26 5.18 -0.50
C PRO A 165 -17.71 4.86 -0.12
N GLY A 166 -18.25 3.80 -0.72
CA GLY A 166 -19.61 3.30 -0.52
C GLY A 166 -19.60 1.95 0.20
N GLY A 167 -19.14 1.93 1.46
CA GLY A 167 -18.96 0.69 2.22
C GLY A 167 -17.72 -0.09 1.80
N VAL A 168 -16.63 0.63 1.50
CA VAL A 168 -15.30 0.02 1.29
C VAL A 168 -14.81 -0.52 2.63
N VAL A 169 -14.41 -1.78 2.67
CA VAL A 169 -13.93 -2.41 3.91
C VAL A 169 -12.43 -2.14 4.05
N LEU A 170 -12.03 -1.59 5.19
CA LEU A 170 -10.63 -1.46 5.60
C LEU A 170 -10.40 -2.38 6.80
N GLU A 171 -9.53 -3.37 6.65
CA GLU A 171 -9.24 -4.37 7.68
C GLU A 171 -7.80 -4.23 8.17
N ILE A 172 -7.65 -4.03 9.48
CA ILE A 172 -6.35 -3.85 10.15
C ILE A 172 -5.99 -5.15 10.86
N TYR A 173 -5.02 -5.88 10.31
CA TYR A 173 -4.64 -7.20 10.78
C TYR A 173 -3.62 -7.10 11.94
N PRO A 174 -3.85 -7.82 13.05
CA PRO A 174 -3.07 -7.67 14.28
C PRO A 174 -1.77 -8.51 14.27
N ASP A 175 -1.64 -9.42 13.31
CA ASP A 175 -0.51 -10.33 13.12
C ASP A 175 -0.36 -10.76 11.64
N ARG A 176 0.84 -11.26 11.28
CA ARG A 176 1.19 -11.72 9.92
C ARG A 176 0.36 -12.93 9.48
N GLU A 177 0.12 -13.88 10.37
CA GLU A 177 -0.59 -15.12 10.03
C GLU A 177 -2.00 -14.85 9.48
N LYS A 178 -2.78 -14.02 10.18
CA LYS A 178 -4.13 -13.65 9.74
C LYS A 178 -4.09 -12.82 8.46
N PHE A 179 -3.13 -11.91 8.34
CA PHE A 179 -2.95 -11.12 7.13
C PHE A 179 -2.63 -11.98 5.91
N LEU A 180 -1.73 -12.96 6.02
CA LEU A 180 -1.40 -13.89 4.93
C LEU A 180 -2.58 -14.75 4.53
N LYS A 181 -3.34 -15.29 5.50
CA LYS A 181 -4.58 -16.03 5.23
C LYS A 181 -5.59 -15.17 4.47
N ALA A 182 -5.76 -13.91 4.88
CA ALA A 182 -6.72 -13.00 4.24
C ALA A 182 -6.28 -12.51 2.87
N SER A 183 -5.03 -12.06 2.74
CA SER A 183 -4.45 -11.55 1.49
C SER A 183 -4.17 -12.65 0.48
N THR A 184 -4.06 -13.90 0.92
CA THR A 184 -3.59 -15.07 0.16
C THR A 184 -2.18 -14.92 -0.41
N LEU A 185 -1.37 -14.02 0.18
CA LEU A 185 0.07 -13.93 -0.07
C LEU A 185 0.80 -15.07 0.65
N SER A 186 1.96 -15.44 0.11
CA SER A 186 2.92 -16.30 0.80
C SER A 186 3.83 -15.51 1.75
N GLU A 187 4.42 -16.21 2.72
CA GLU A 187 5.41 -15.62 3.64
C GLU A 187 6.61 -15.07 2.86
N ASP A 188 7.10 -15.82 1.86
CA ASP A 188 8.25 -15.42 1.02
C ASP A 188 7.97 -14.13 0.26
N GLU A 189 6.76 -13.98 -0.31
CA GLU A 189 6.35 -12.73 -0.98
C GLU A 189 6.34 -11.57 0.00
N LEU A 190 5.78 -11.77 1.21
CA LEU A 190 5.73 -10.74 2.25
C LEU A 190 7.14 -10.29 2.68
N GLU A 191 8.04 -11.24 2.95
CA GLU A 191 9.39 -10.95 3.42
C GLU A 191 10.26 -10.26 2.38
N ARG A 192 10.25 -10.77 1.14
CA ARG A 192 11.08 -10.21 0.05
C ARG A 192 10.65 -8.82 -0.36
N SER A 193 9.34 -8.61 -0.47
CA SER A 193 8.78 -7.35 -1.00
C SER A 193 8.61 -6.28 0.06
N GLY A 194 8.58 -6.65 1.34
CA GLY A 194 8.19 -5.73 2.40
C GLY A 194 6.72 -5.32 2.31
N THR A 195 5.86 -6.13 1.68
CA THR A 195 4.43 -5.79 1.56
C THR A 195 3.78 -5.69 2.94
N VAL A 196 3.15 -4.55 3.23
CA VAL A 196 2.42 -4.30 4.49
C VAL A 196 0.92 -4.09 4.29
N ALA A 197 0.49 -4.00 3.04
CA ALA A 197 -0.89 -3.76 2.67
C ALA A 197 -1.22 -4.34 1.29
N ILE A 198 -2.50 -4.58 1.05
CA ILE A 198 -2.99 -5.04 -0.26
C ILE A 198 -4.49 -4.73 -0.44
N ALA A 199 -4.85 -4.29 -1.63
CA ALA A 199 -6.22 -4.16 -2.11
C ALA A 199 -6.62 -5.42 -2.87
N LYS A 200 -7.33 -6.33 -2.18
CA LYS A 200 -7.78 -7.60 -2.75
C LYS A 200 -9.23 -7.89 -2.40
N PHE A 201 -9.96 -8.50 -3.33
CA PHE A 201 -11.36 -8.88 -3.13
C PHE A 201 -12.25 -7.70 -2.72
N GLY A 202 -11.98 -6.51 -3.27
CA GLY A 202 -12.75 -5.29 -2.98
C GLY A 202 -12.51 -4.72 -1.59
N ARG A 203 -11.53 -5.24 -0.84
CA ARG A 203 -11.19 -4.82 0.52
C ARG A 203 -9.77 -4.26 0.56
N LEU A 204 -9.55 -3.33 1.48
CA LEU A 204 -8.24 -2.79 1.82
C LEU A 204 -7.75 -3.54 3.05
N MET A 205 -6.64 -4.25 2.94
CA MET A 205 -6.06 -5.01 4.04
C MET A 205 -4.72 -4.41 4.40
N ILE A 206 -4.50 -4.08 5.67
CA ILE A 206 -3.21 -3.55 6.14
C ILE A 206 -2.74 -4.32 7.37
N LEU A 207 -1.43 -4.48 7.52
CA LEU A 207 -0.82 -4.92 8.77
C LEU A 207 -0.82 -3.76 9.78
N SER A 208 -1.13 -4.05 11.04
CA SER A 208 -1.01 -3.05 12.11
C SER A 208 0.42 -2.49 12.17
N PRO A 209 0.62 -1.15 12.20
CA PRO A 209 1.94 -0.53 12.35
C PRO A 209 2.72 -1.01 13.58
N ARG A 210 2.02 -1.51 14.60
CA ARG A 210 2.62 -2.12 15.80
C ARG A 210 3.54 -3.30 15.50
N LEU A 211 3.34 -3.98 14.37
CA LEU A 211 4.13 -5.14 13.98
C LEU A 211 5.53 -4.78 13.46
N LEU A 212 5.78 -3.50 13.20
CA LEU A 212 7.08 -3.00 12.78
C LEU A 212 7.66 -2.10 13.89
N PRO A 213 8.97 -2.18 14.16
CA PRO A 213 9.61 -1.41 15.24
C PRO A 213 9.42 0.10 15.08
N TYR A 214 9.39 0.58 13.83
CA TYR A 214 9.32 2.00 13.50
C TYR A 214 7.98 2.43 12.89
N GLY A 215 7.02 1.49 12.78
CA GLY A 215 5.82 1.69 11.97
C GLY A 215 6.15 1.94 10.49
N TYR A 216 5.21 2.55 9.76
CA TYR A 216 5.35 2.87 8.33
C TYR A 216 4.38 4.00 7.95
N ALA A 217 4.34 4.43 6.68
CA ALA A 217 3.43 5.48 6.18
C ALA A 217 1.98 4.99 6.05
N TRP A 218 1.45 4.29 7.05
CA TRP A 218 0.20 3.52 6.96
C TRP A 218 -1.02 4.35 6.54
N GLN A 219 -1.03 5.65 6.80
CA GLN A 219 -2.07 6.58 6.36
C GLN A 219 -2.05 6.76 4.82
N ASP A 220 -0.87 6.97 4.26
CA ASP A 220 -0.68 7.06 2.80
C ASP A 220 -0.91 5.68 2.17
N THR A 221 -0.44 4.60 2.80
CA THR A 221 -0.71 3.23 2.36
C THR A 221 -2.21 2.90 2.30
N VAL A 222 -3.02 3.35 3.26
CA VAL A 222 -4.49 3.21 3.17
C VAL A 222 -5.04 3.95 1.94
N CYS A 223 -4.51 5.14 1.64
CA CYS A 223 -4.89 5.86 0.43
C CYS A 223 -4.44 5.13 -0.84
N HIS A 224 -3.24 4.58 -0.87
CA HIS A 224 -2.69 3.77 -1.97
C HIS A 224 -3.59 2.59 -2.31
N GLU A 225 -3.93 1.77 -1.32
CA GLU A 225 -4.82 0.62 -1.52
C GLU A 225 -6.21 1.07 -1.98
N TYR A 226 -6.69 2.20 -1.47
CA TYR A 226 -7.95 2.74 -1.92
C TYR A 226 -7.89 3.22 -3.37
N ILE A 227 -6.76 3.75 -3.83
CA ILE A 227 -6.56 4.13 -5.24
C ILE A 227 -6.53 2.88 -6.13
N HIS A 228 -5.90 1.77 -5.72
CA HIS A 228 -6.04 0.50 -6.45
C HIS A 228 -7.50 0.08 -6.60
N HIS A 229 -8.29 0.19 -5.53
CA HIS A 229 -9.72 -0.08 -5.57
C HIS A 229 -10.45 0.83 -6.58
N ILE A 230 -10.12 2.11 -6.61
CA ILE A 230 -10.68 3.08 -7.58
C ILE A 230 -10.26 2.72 -9.01
N ILE A 231 -8.99 2.43 -9.26
CA ILE A 231 -8.47 2.04 -10.58
C ILE A 231 -9.17 0.80 -11.08
N GLY A 232 -9.36 -0.22 -10.24
CA GLY A 232 -10.11 -1.43 -10.59
C GLY A 232 -11.54 -1.11 -11.06
N ASN A 233 -12.24 -0.21 -10.38
CA ASN A 233 -13.57 0.25 -10.76
C ASN A 233 -13.60 1.00 -12.10
N PHE A 234 -12.61 1.84 -12.39
CA PHE A 234 -12.53 2.58 -13.66
C PHE A 234 -12.17 1.69 -14.83
N THR A 235 -11.21 0.79 -14.62
CA THR A 235 -10.53 0.09 -15.71
C THR A 235 -11.08 -1.31 -15.95
N GLY A 236 -11.79 -1.90 -14.99
CA GLY A 236 -12.13 -3.33 -15.02
C GLY A 236 -10.87 -4.20 -15.10
N MET A 237 -9.77 -3.75 -14.51
CA MET A 237 -8.43 -4.36 -14.59
C MET A 237 -7.81 -4.38 -16.01
N ASN A 238 -8.35 -3.60 -16.96
CA ASN A 238 -7.76 -3.39 -18.29
C ASN A 238 -6.65 -2.32 -18.28
N ILE A 239 -5.66 -2.47 -17.41
CA ILE A 239 -4.49 -1.59 -17.30
C ILE A 239 -3.27 -2.42 -16.87
N PRO A 240 -2.06 -2.16 -17.42
CA PRO A 240 -0.85 -2.83 -16.94
C PRO A 240 -0.61 -2.59 -15.45
N LEU A 241 -0.14 -3.63 -14.76
CA LEU A 241 0.02 -3.58 -13.30
C LEU A 241 1.07 -2.55 -12.86
N TYR A 242 2.19 -2.42 -13.57
CA TYR A 242 3.18 -1.38 -13.27
C TYR A 242 2.59 0.03 -13.29
N LEU A 243 1.65 0.30 -14.20
CA LEU A 243 1.01 1.61 -14.33
C LEU A 243 -0.07 1.79 -13.26
N ASN A 244 -0.74 0.71 -12.87
CA ASN A 244 -1.64 0.71 -11.72
C ASN A 244 -0.88 1.10 -10.44
N GLU A 245 0.27 0.47 -10.17
CA GLU A 245 1.17 0.79 -9.06
C GLU A 245 1.71 2.22 -9.12
N GLY A 246 2.16 2.66 -10.31
CA GLY A 246 2.62 4.04 -10.50
C GLY A 246 1.54 5.07 -10.20
N ILE A 247 0.30 4.84 -10.67
CA ILE A 247 -0.81 5.77 -10.40
C ILE A 247 -1.17 5.73 -8.91
N ALA A 248 -1.24 4.55 -8.29
CA ALA A 248 -1.53 4.44 -6.86
C ALA A 248 -0.48 5.19 -6.02
N SER A 249 0.80 4.87 -6.20
CA SER A 249 1.90 5.47 -5.42
C SER A 249 2.09 6.96 -5.68
N THR A 250 1.90 7.45 -6.91
CA THR A 250 2.01 8.90 -7.19
C THR A 250 0.82 9.69 -6.64
N PHE A 251 -0.38 9.10 -6.59
CA PHE A 251 -1.60 9.78 -6.14
C PHE A 251 -1.88 9.63 -4.64
N GLU A 252 -1.23 8.69 -3.94
CA GLU A 252 -1.48 8.41 -2.53
C GLU A 252 -1.28 9.63 -1.62
N ILE A 253 -0.42 10.58 -2.00
CA ILE A 253 -0.14 11.78 -1.19
C ILE A 253 -1.14 12.93 -1.45
N LEU A 254 -2.00 12.84 -2.46
CA LEU A 254 -2.88 13.95 -2.88
C LEU A 254 -4.06 14.22 -1.96
N TRP A 255 -4.22 13.43 -0.89
CA TRP A 255 -5.12 13.79 0.20
C TRP A 255 -4.53 14.88 1.11
N ARG A 256 -3.20 15.01 1.15
CA ARG A 256 -2.49 16.03 1.93
C ARG A 256 -1.77 17.09 1.10
N LYS A 257 -1.50 16.81 -0.20
CA LYS A 257 -0.88 17.75 -1.15
C LYS A 257 -1.81 18.17 -2.29
N SER A 258 -1.53 19.32 -2.89
CA SER A 258 -2.29 19.84 -4.04
C SER A 258 -1.87 19.23 -5.39
N ALA A 259 -0.63 18.77 -5.51
CA ALA A 259 -0.08 18.13 -6.71
C ALA A 259 0.92 17.03 -6.33
N PRO A 260 1.16 16.05 -7.21
CA PRO A 260 2.21 15.06 -6.99
C PRO A 260 3.59 15.73 -7.05
N GLU A 261 4.51 15.25 -6.23
CA GLU A 261 5.89 15.68 -6.21
C GLU A 261 6.79 14.45 -6.20
N LEU A 262 7.90 14.48 -6.93
CA LEU A 262 8.91 13.44 -6.82
C LEU A 262 9.66 13.61 -5.50
N GLU A 263 9.41 12.69 -4.58
CA GLU A 263 10.06 12.64 -3.27
C GLU A 263 11.59 12.53 -3.40
N PRO A 264 12.36 13.02 -2.41
CA PRO A 264 13.81 12.93 -2.42
C PRO A 264 14.34 11.50 -2.60
N SER A 265 13.67 10.50 -2.04
CA SER A 265 14.00 9.07 -2.18
C SER A 265 13.87 8.60 -3.63
N VAL A 266 12.78 8.98 -4.32
CA VAL A 266 12.57 8.65 -5.73
C VAL A 266 13.68 9.22 -6.61
N LYS A 267 14.03 10.51 -6.42
CA LYS A 267 15.16 11.13 -7.15
C LYS A 267 16.48 10.43 -6.84
N SER A 268 16.65 9.99 -5.59
CA SER A 268 17.85 9.29 -5.13
C SER A 268 18.00 7.91 -5.76
N GLU A 269 16.92 7.13 -5.86
CA GLU A 269 16.93 5.84 -6.57
C GLU A 269 17.22 6.00 -8.06
N LEU A 270 16.59 6.95 -8.73
CA LEU A 270 16.82 7.19 -10.16
C LEU A 270 18.26 7.67 -10.44
N ALA A 271 18.86 8.43 -9.52
CA ALA A 271 20.26 8.82 -9.60
C ALA A 271 21.20 7.60 -9.48
N ARG A 272 20.94 6.68 -8.53
CA ARG A 272 21.74 5.45 -8.36
C ARG A 272 21.59 4.51 -9.56
N ALA A 273 20.35 4.31 -10.03
CA ALA A 273 20.05 3.48 -11.19
C ALA A 273 20.71 3.96 -12.49
N LYS A 274 21.04 5.26 -12.60
CA LYS A 274 21.82 5.77 -13.74
C LYS A 274 23.23 5.15 -13.81
N ALA A 275 23.82 4.80 -12.66
CA ALA A 275 25.10 4.10 -12.58
C ALA A 275 24.92 2.58 -12.57
N ASP A 276 23.95 2.07 -11.81
CA ASP A 276 23.81 0.64 -11.51
C ASP A 276 22.91 -0.13 -12.51
N GLY A 277 22.08 0.59 -13.26
CA GLY A 277 21.10 0.05 -14.20
C GLY A 277 19.65 0.22 -13.73
N PHE A 278 18.75 0.35 -14.71
CA PHE A 278 17.31 0.44 -14.53
C PHE A 278 16.64 -0.95 -14.60
N ILE A 279 15.44 -1.08 -14.05
CA ILE A 279 14.64 -2.31 -14.07
C ILE A 279 13.64 -2.23 -15.23
N ALA A 280 13.73 -3.21 -16.13
CA ALA A 280 12.76 -3.32 -17.22
C ALA A 280 11.36 -3.65 -16.66
N PHE A 281 10.30 -2.99 -17.14
CA PHE A 281 8.94 -3.16 -16.62
C PHE A 281 8.44 -4.60 -16.70
N GLU A 282 8.93 -5.37 -17.67
CA GLU A 282 8.67 -6.79 -17.85
C GLU A 282 9.06 -7.62 -16.62
N LYS A 283 10.07 -7.19 -15.85
CA LYS A 283 10.52 -7.88 -14.63
C LYS A 283 9.51 -7.82 -13.48
N PHE A 284 8.59 -6.85 -13.51
CA PHE A 284 7.56 -6.69 -12.48
C PHE A 284 6.15 -6.54 -13.06
N GLU A 285 5.91 -7.11 -14.25
CA GLU A 285 4.58 -7.23 -14.85
C GLU A 285 3.58 -7.99 -13.98
N ARG A 286 4.08 -8.90 -13.12
CA ARG A 286 3.28 -9.65 -12.13
C ARG A 286 3.09 -8.90 -10.80
N GLY A 287 3.59 -7.67 -10.71
CA GLY A 287 3.47 -6.80 -9.54
C GLY A 287 4.79 -6.64 -8.80
N MET A 288 4.87 -5.62 -7.96
CA MET A 288 6.06 -5.36 -7.14
C MET A 288 6.52 -6.56 -6.30
N PRO A 289 5.62 -7.40 -5.74
CA PRO A 289 6.04 -8.56 -4.96
C PRO A 289 6.83 -9.63 -5.73
N SER A 290 6.84 -9.60 -7.08
CA SER A 290 7.62 -10.56 -7.86
C SER A 290 9.12 -10.24 -7.91
N LEU A 291 9.53 -9.05 -7.47
CA LEU A 291 10.94 -8.63 -7.47
C LEU A 291 11.77 -9.34 -6.39
N GLU A 292 13.09 -9.30 -6.53
CA GLU A 292 14.00 -10.12 -5.72
C GLU A 292 14.15 -9.63 -4.28
N ASN A 293 14.09 -8.31 -4.08
CA ASN A 293 14.36 -7.68 -2.80
C ASN A 293 13.73 -6.27 -2.73
N GLN A 294 13.68 -5.69 -1.52
CA GLN A 294 13.09 -4.36 -1.31
C GLN A 294 13.82 -3.22 -2.05
N LYS A 295 15.11 -3.36 -2.40
CA LYS A 295 15.84 -2.33 -3.18
C LYS A 295 15.33 -2.29 -4.61
N ASP A 296 15.13 -3.46 -5.22
CA ASP A 296 14.54 -3.55 -6.55
C ASP A 296 13.10 -3.03 -6.55
N VAL A 297 12.33 -3.35 -5.49
CA VAL A 297 10.97 -2.80 -5.31
C VAL A 297 11.00 -1.27 -5.22
N ALA A 298 11.90 -0.70 -4.42
CA ALA A 298 12.04 0.76 -4.31
C ALA A 298 12.42 1.42 -5.62
N LEU A 299 13.34 0.82 -6.39
CA LEU A 299 13.72 1.31 -7.72
C LEU A 299 12.55 1.20 -8.71
N ALA A 300 11.84 0.08 -8.73
CA ALA A 300 10.67 -0.09 -9.57
C ALA A 300 9.59 0.96 -9.25
N PHE A 301 9.33 1.23 -7.97
CA PHE A 301 8.47 2.35 -7.55
C PHE A 301 8.99 3.70 -8.04
N ALA A 302 10.29 3.96 -7.95
CA ALA A 302 10.87 5.22 -8.41
C ALA A 302 10.68 5.42 -9.93
N GLU A 303 10.86 4.36 -10.72
CA GLU A 303 10.65 4.37 -12.18
C GLU A 303 9.19 4.63 -12.53
N VAL A 304 8.24 3.90 -11.92
CA VAL A 304 6.82 4.11 -12.22
C VAL A 304 6.29 5.44 -11.69
N ASN A 305 6.84 5.96 -10.58
CA ASN A 305 6.53 7.31 -10.09
C ASN A 305 6.98 8.37 -11.09
N TYR A 306 8.18 8.23 -11.66
CA TYR A 306 8.66 9.18 -12.67
C TYR A 306 7.82 9.12 -13.96
N LEU A 307 7.43 7.91 -14.38
CA LEU A 307 6.55 7.71 -15.53
C LEU A 307 5.22 8.46 -15.34
N VAL A 308 4.56 8.23 -14.20
CA VAL A 308 3.25 8.83 -13.90
C VAL A 308 3.36 10.32 -13.62
N TYR A 309 4.46 10.78 -13.03
CA TYR A 309 4.75 12.21 -12.90
C TYR A 309 4.80 12.90 -14.28
N GLY A 310 5.46 12.29 -15.26
CA GLY A 310 5.43 12.76 -16.65
C GLY A 310 4.02 12.79 -17.24
N MET A 311 3.23 11.72 -17.04
CA MET A 311 1.84 11.66 -17.51
C MET A 311 0.97 12.74 -16.85
N TYR A 312 1.18 13.00 -15.55
CA TYR A 312 0.48 14.05 -14.81
C TYR A 312 0.87 15.43 -15.33
N ALA A 313 2.14 15.68 -15.69
CA ALA A 313 2.59 16.97 -16.20
C ALA A 313 1.89 17.37 -17.52
N GLU A 314 1.44 16.41 -18.34
CA GLU A 314 0.78 16.69 -19.62
C GLU A 314 -0.70 17.11 -19.53
N GLY A 315 -1.34 17.01 -18.37
CA GLY A 315 -2.77 17.37 -18.24
C GLY A 315 -3.43 17.11 -16.90
N GLY A 316 -2.62 16.85 -15.87
CA GLY A 316 -3.01 16.66 -14.48
C GLY A 316 -3.92 15.45 -14.25
N ALA A 317 -4.52 15.44 -13.06
CA ALA A 317 -5.47 14.43 -12.62
C ALA A 317 -6.65 14.22 -13.59
N LYS A 318 -7.09 15.28 -14.27
CA LYS A 318 -8.23 15.22 -15.20
C LYS A 318 -7.91 14.33 -16.41
N LYS A 319 -6.72 14.47 -16.99
CA LYS A 319 -6.25 13.66 -18.13
C LYS A 319 -6.07 12.20 -17.71
N ILE A 320 -5.47 11.95 -16.55
CA ILE A 320 -5.30 10.59 -16.00
C ILE A 320 -6.67 9.93 -15.71
N LYS A 321 -7.63 10.66 -15.12
CA LYS A 321 -8.99 10.14 -14.91
C LYS A 321 -9.66 9.75 -16.23
N LYS A 322 -9.55 10.57 -17.28
CA LYS A 322 -10.10 10.28 -18.61
C LYS A 322 -9.45 9.02 -19.21
N PHE A 323 -8.13 8.90 -19.07
CA PHE A 323 -7.38 7.70 -19.47
C PHE A 323 -7.88 6.45 -18.74
N LEU A 324 -8.05 6.49 -17.41
CA LEU A 324 -8.54 5.34 -16.64
C LEU A 324 -9.95 4.92 -17.06
N ALA A 325 -10.86 5.87 -17.30
CA ALA A 325 -12.20 5.57 -17.83
C ALA A 325 -12.14 4.91 -19.22
N GLY A 326 -11.32 5.46 -20.13
CA GLY A 326 -11.13 4.90 -21.46
C GLY A 326 -10.54 3.49 -21.47
N CYS A 327 -9.74 3.12 -20.46
CA CYS A 327 -9.22 1.76 -20.31
C CYS A 327 -10.35 0.76 -20.09
N GLY A 328 -11.35 1.09 -19.27
CA GLY A 328 -12.53 0.26 -19.04
C GLY A 328 -13.46 0.18 -20.26
N GLU A 329 -13.58 1.27 -21.02
CA GLU A 329 -14.48 1.36 -22.17
C GLU A 329 -13.91 0.76 -23.46
N SER A 330 -12.64 0.99 -23.74
CA SER A 330 -12.02 0.71 -25.05
C SER A 330 -10.75 -0.14 -24.98
N GLY A 331 -10.29 -0.46 -23.77
CA GLY A 331 -9.02 -1.13 -23.50
C GLY A 331 -7.84 -0.17 -23.34
N PHE A 332 -6.79 -0.67 -22.69
CA PHE A 332 -5.59 0.12 -22.34
C PHE A 332 -4.98 0.86 -23.53
N GLU A 333 -4.62 0.14 -24.60
CA GLU A 333 -3.84 0.70 -25.71
C GLU A 333 -4.58 1.83 -26.44
N LYS A 334 -5.87 1.63 -26.73
CA LYS A 334 -6.72 2.65 -27.36
C LYS A 334 -6.87 3.87 -26.46
N SER A 335 -7.08 3.66 -25.16
CA SER A 335 -7.18 4.75 -24.21
C SER A 335 -5.88 5.53 -24.07
N PHE A 336 -4.75 4.83 -24.04
CA PHE A 336 -3.43 5.43 -23.93
C PHE A 336 -3.16 6.34 -25.14
N ILE A 337 -3.39 5.84 -26.36
CA ILE A 337 -3.24 6.62 -27.60
C ILE A 337 -4.18 7.83 -27.62
N ALA A 338 -5.43 7.67 -27.19
CA ALA A 338 -6.42 8.74 -27.21
C ALA A 338 -6.13 9.88 -26.22
N ASN A 339 -5.28 9.65 -25.21
CA ASN A 339 -4.97 10.63 -24.18
C ASN A 339 -3.52 11.12 -24.27
N PHE A 340 -2.55 10.26 -24.57
CA PHE A 340 -1.13 10.57 -24.58
C PHE A 340 -0.60 10.51 -26.03
N SER A 341 0.23 9.51 -26.34
CA SER A 341 0.76 9.21 -27.67
C SER A 341 0.74 7.70 -27.93
N GLY A 342 1.36 7.23 -29.02
CA GLY A 342 1.67 5.81 -29.18
C GLY A 342 2.38 5.27 -27.93
N VAL A 343 1.97 4.09 -27.46
CA VAL A 343 2.54 3.48 -26.23
C VAL A 343 4.05 3.33 -26.37
N ASP A 344 4.52 2.77 -27.49
CA ASP A 344 5.94 2.55 -27.76
C ASP A 344 6.72 3.88 -27.83
N ASP A 345 6.17 4.88 -28.52
CA ASP A 345 6.79 6.21 -28.64
C ASP A 345 6.90 6.91 -27.28
N TYR A 346 5.85 6.77 -26.45
CA TYR A 346 5.82 7.33 -25.11
C TYR A 346 6.87 6.67 -24.23
N MET A 347 6.93 5.34 -24.23
CA MET A 347 7.90 4.59 -23.44
C MET A 347 9.34 4.85 -23.92
N ALA A 348 9.57 4.97 -25.23
CA ALA A 348 10.87 5.36 -25.77
C ALA A 348 11.28 6.77 -25.32
N SER A 349 10.34 7.72 -25.30
CA SER A 349 10.57 9.07 -24.78
C SER A 349 10.88 9.04 -23.27
N TYR A 350 10.08 8.32 -22.48
CA TYR A 350 10.30 8.12 -21.05
C TYR A 350 11.69 7.57 -20.76
N TRP A 351 12.09 6.46 -21.41
CA TRP A 351 13.39 5.84 -21.19
C TRP A 351 14.55 6.72 -21.64
N ARG A 352 14.37 7.54 -22.68
CA ARG A 352 15.35 8.55 -23.08
C ARG A 352 15.49 9.62 -22.00
N ASN A 353 14.36 10.11 -21.47
CA ASN A 353 14.34 11.18 -20.47
C ASN A 353 14.92 10.71 -19.13
N VAL A 354 14.56 9.53 -18.63
CA VAL A 354 15.06 9.02 -17.34
C VAL A 354 16.59 8.83 -17.35
N LYS A 355 17.15 8.39 -18.49
CA LYS A 355 18.60 8.19 -18.68
C LYS A 355 19.35 9.51 -18.84
N ASN A 356 18.76 10.48 -19.53
CA ASN A 356 19.40 11.75 -19.83
C ASN A 356 19.21 12.80 -18.73
N ASN A 357 18.27 12.61 -17.80
CA ASN A 357 18.03 13.53 -16.70
C ASN A 357 19.28 13.65 -15.81
N GLU A 358 19.58 14.86 -15.38
CA GLU A 358 20.56 15.15 -14.33
C GLU A 358 19.84 15.12 -12.98
N TRP A 359 19.71 13.91 -12.43
CA TRP A 359 19.15 13.71 -11.10
C TRP A 359 20.03 14.41 -10.06
N VAL A 360 19.54 15.53 -9.52
CA VAL A 360 20.21 16.25 -8.42
C VAL A 360 19.94 15.49 -7.12
N TYR A 361 21.01 14.98 -6.51
CA TYR A 361 20.95 13.99 -5.43
C TYR A 361 20.97 14.59 -4.03
N SER A 362 20.15 14.03 -3.13
CA SER A 362 20.15 14.34 -1.71
C SER A 362 19.97 13.07 -0.86
N GLY A 363 20.86 12.09 -0.99
CA GLY A 363 21.10 11.08 0.05
C GLY A 363 20.01 10.07 0.40
N SER A 364 18.78 10.34 0.00
CA SER A 364 17.60 9.78 0.63
C SER A 364 17.53 8.30 0.40
N SER A 365 17.31 7.56 1.48
CA SER A 365 16.93 6.17 1.40
C SER A 365 15.42 6.06 1.17
N PRO A 366 14.96 5.00 0.47
CA PRO A 366 13.56 4.60 0.47
C PRO A 366 13.10 4.27 1.88
N ASP A 367 11.80 4.30 2.08
CA ASP A 367 11.17 3.82 3.29
C ASP A 367 11.10 2.29 3.27
N PHE A 368 12.16 1.63 3.76
CA PHE A 368 12.21 0.18 3.84
C PHE A 368 11.34 -0.35 4.97
N ILE A 369 10.77 -1.54 4.76
CA ILE A 369 10.02 -2.25 5.79
C ILE A 369 10.98 -3.12 6.60
N PHE A 370 11.13 -2.73 7.87
CA PHE A 370 11.90 -3.46 8.87
C PHE A 370 10.93 -4.32 9.69
N TRP A 371 11.06 -5.64 9.61
CA TRP A 371 10.35 -6.58 10.48
C TRP A 371 10.96 -6.63 11.88
N LYS A 372 12.27 -6.34 11.98
CA LYS A 372 13.02 -6.25 13.24
C LYS A 372 13.92 -5.01 13.25
N GLU A 373 14.31 -4.55 14.44
CA GLU A 373 15.19 -3.38 14.58
C GLU A 373 16.55 -3.56 13.92
N ASP A 374 17.01 -4.81 13.77
CA ASP A 374 18.31 -5.18 13.22
C ASP A 374 18.28 -5.63 11.75
N ASP A 375 17.11 -5.55 11.09
CA ASP A 375 16.99 -5.86 9.66
C ASP A 375 17.93 -4.97 8.83
N ASP A 376 18.69 -5.60 7.94
CA ASP A 376 19.86 -5.02 7.32
C ASP A 376 19.66 -4.78 5.82
N PHE A 377 19.32 -3.53 5.47
CA PHE A 377 19.32 -3.08 4.07
C PHE A 377 20.62 -2.36 3.70
N LEU A 378 21.55 -2.22 4.66
CA LEU A 378 22.82 -1.51 4.48
C LEU A 378 23.93 -2.47 4.02
N PRO A 379 24.92 -1.99 3.23
CA PRO A 379 26.12 -2.74 2.94
C PRO A 379 26.91 -3.06 4.22
N LEU A 380 27.49 -4.27 4.28
CA LEU A 380 28.32 -4.74 5.40
C LEU A 380 29.44 -3.75 5.76
N SER A 381 30.06 -3.11 4.76
CA SER A 381 31.16 -2.17 4.96
C SER A 381 30.78 -0.95 5.80
N ILE A 382 29.57 -0.40 5.60
CA ILE A 382 29.06 0.75 6.36
C ILE A 382 28.61 0.31 7.75
N LYS A 383 27.98 -0.86 7.84
CA LYS A 383 27.52 -1.45 9.10
C LYS A 383 28.65 -1.62 10.10
N ASP A 384 29.82 -2.08 9.66
CA ASP A 384 30.98 -2.28 10.54
C ASP A 384 31.51 -0.97 11.10
N TYR A 385 31.61 0.07 10.26
CA TYR A 385 31.97 1.42 10.71
C TYR A 385 30.95 1.98 11.70
N MET A 386 29.65 1.80 11.43
CA MET A 386 28.58 2.26 12.33
C MET A 386 28.61 1.54 13.68
N ARG A 387 28.76 0.21 13.69
CA ARG A 387 28.84 -0.59 14.92
C ARG A 387 30.07 -0.25 15.75
N LEU A 388 31.22 -0.07 15.12
CA LEU A 388 32.43 0.37 15.82
C LEU A 388 32.26 1.79 16.37
N GLY A 389 31.70 2.70 15.58
CA GLY A 389 31.34 4.05 16.01
C GLY A 389 30.41 4.04 17.23
N ASP A 390 29.38 3.18 17.24
CA ASP A 390 28.42 3.06 18.34
C ASP A 390 29.12 2.61 19.63
N ARG A 391 30.00 1.59 19.55
CA ARG A 391 30.80 1.13 20.70
C ARG A 391 31.72 2.23 21.22
N LEU A 392 32.37 2.98 20.33
CA LEU A 392 33.25 4.09 20.71
C LEU A 392 32.47 5.23 21.37
N ARG A 393 31.28 5.58 20.85
CA ARG A 393 30.40 6.60 21.43
C ARG A 393 29.91 6.19 22.81
N MET A 394 29.49 4.95 22.98
CA MET A 394 29.05 4.41 24.29
C MET A 394 30.18 4.40 25.33
N THR A 395 31.44 4.32 24.91
CA THR A 395 32.62 4.37 25.79
C THR A 395 33.22 5.77 25.95
N GLY A 396 32.51 6.82 25.51
CA GLY A 396 32.93 8.22 25.63
C GLY A 396 34.03 8.66 24.65
N LYS A 397 34.45 7.78 23.74
CA LYS A 397 35.51 8.06 22.73
C LYS A 397 34.93 8.78 21.51
N TYR A 398 34.34 9.96 21.73
CA TYR A 398 33.52 10.65 20.74
C TYR A 398 34.27 11.02 19.44
N ALA A 399 35.51 11.50 19.52
CA ALA A 399 36.30 11.85 18.34
C ALA A 399 36.57 10.62 17.44
N LEU A 400 36.88 9.48 18.05
CA LEU A 400 37.08 8.22 17.33
C LEU A 400 35.77 7.72 16.72
N ALA A 401 34.66 7.85 17.45
CA ALA A 401 33.34 7.49 16.95
C ALA A 401 32.95 8.31 15.70
N ILE A 402 33.11 9.64 15.75
CA ILE A 402 32.92 10.53 14.60
C ILE A 402 33.81 10.10 13.44
N GLY A 403 35.08 9.74 13.70
CA GLY A 403 35.99 9.24 12.68
C GLY A 403 35.50 7.96 11.98
N GLN A 404 34.84 7.04 12.68
CA GLN A 404 34.24 5.86 12.06
C GLN A 404 32.97 6.21 11.28
N TYR A 405 32.08 7.02 11.85
CA TYR A 405 30.88 7.44 11.12
C TYR A 405 31.19 8.27 9.88
N ALA A 406 32.25 9.08 9.88
CA ALA A 406 32.70 9.81 8.70
C ALA A 406 33.18 8.87 7.58
N LYS A 407 33.71 7.68 7.92
CA LYS A 407 34.02 6.65 6.91
C LYS A 407 32.74 6.04 6.34
N ALA A 408 31.75 5.78 7.18
CA ALA A 408 30.43 5.34 6.73
C ALA A 408 29.75 6.39 5.81
N GLU A 409 29.80 7.67 6.18
CA GLU A 409 29.23 8.78 5.39
C GLU A 409 29.94 8.94 4.04
N LYS A 410 31.24 8.66 3.95
CA LYS A 410 31.96 8.65 2.66
C LYS A 410 31.52 7.51 1.74
N LEU A 411 31.14 6.36 2.30
CA LEU A 411 30.70 5.20 1.52
C LEU A 411 29.24 5.34 1.07
N GLU A 412 28.38 5.88 1.92
CA GLU A 412 27.01 6.28 1.56
C GLU A 412 26.78 7.75 1.89
N PRO A 413 27.17 8.65 0.99
CA PRO A 413 26.83 10.06 1.11
C PRO A 413 25.32 10.22 1.21
N GLY A 414 24.89 10.84 2.31
CA GLY A 414 23.49 11.14 2.52
C GLY A 414 22.68 10.06 3.25
N ASN A 415 23.29 9.01 3.82
CA ASN A 415 22.55 8.11 4.70
C ASN A 415 22.11 8.82 5.99
N ALA A 416 20.79 9.01 6.18
CA ALA A 416 20.24 9.73 7.33
C ALA A 416 20.59 9.07 8.68
N LEU A 417 20.66 7.74 8.74
CA LEU A 417 21.01 7.01 9.96
C LEU A 417 22.46 7.29 10.37
N VAL A 418 23.39 7.37 9.41
CA VAL A 418 24.78 7.78 9.68
C VAL A 418 24.83 9.22 10.19
N MET A 419 24.10 10.14 9.54
CA MET A 419 24.01 11.54 9.98
C MET A 419 23.46 11.68 11.40
N ILE A 420 22.42 10.91 11.75
CA ILE A 420 21.83 10.88 13.09
C ILE A 420 22.86 10.36 14.12
N LYS A 421 23.64 9.33 13.78
CA LYS A 421 24.69 8.81 14.67
C LYS A 421 25.79 9.86 14.89
N ILE A 422 26.19 10.60 13.86
CA ILE A 422 27.14 11.71 13.99
C ILE A 422 26.55 12.81 14.88
N ALA A 423 25.31 13.23 14.63
CA ALA A 423 24.61 14.25 15.41
C ALA A 423 24.51 13.87 16.90
N LYS A 424 24.07 12.64 17.21
CA LYS A 424 24.02 12.10 18.58
C LYS A 424 25.40 12.10 19.24
N THR A 425 26.46 11.86 18.48
CA THR A 425 27.84 11.86 19.00
C THR A 425 28.32 13.26 19.32
N TYR A 426 28.10 14.24 18.43
CA TYR A 426 28.42 15.64 18.68
C TYR A 426 27.69 16.17 19.91
N ARG A 427 26.38 15.85 20.02
CA ARG A 427 25.57 16.16 21.20
C ARG A 427 26.16 15.53 22.47
N SER A 428 26.52 14.25 22.44
CA SER A 428 27.13 13.56 23.59
C SER A 428 28.49 14.16 23.98
N SER A 429 29.23 14.76 23.03
CA SER A 429 30.48 15.48 23.29
C SER A 429 30.29 16.94 23.71
N GLY A 430 29.05 17.41 23.90
CA GLY A 430 28.73 18.79 24.28
C GLY A 430 28.76 19.81 23.12
N ASN A 431 28.89 19.36 21.87
CA ASN A 431 28.88 20.23 20.70
C ASN A 431 27.46 20.29 20.09
N SER A 432 26.60 21.11 20.69
CA SER A 432 25.18 21.23 20.28
C SER A 432 25.02 21.82 18.88
N GLU A 433 25.87 22.79 18.50
CA GLU A 433 25.84 23.43 17.18
C GLU A 433 26.01 22.40 16.04
N LYS A 434 27.10 21.61 16.09
CA LYS A 434 27.35 20.57 15.08
C LYS A 434 26.30 19.46 15.12
N ALA A 435 25.74 19.15 16.28
CA ALA A 435 24.63 18.21 16.37
C ALA A 435 23.42 18.73 15.59
N GLY A 436 23.05 20.00 15.78
CA GLY A 436 21.97 20.66 15.06
C GLY A 436 22.19 20.67 13.55
N GLU A 437 23.40 20.95 13.07
CA GLU A 437 23.74 20.90 11.64
C GLU A 437 23.50 19.51 11.04
N TYR A 438 23.99 18.45 11.68
CA TYR A 438 23.80 17.08 11.18
C TYR A 438 22.35 16.60 11.27
N PHE A 439 21.63 17.02 12.31
CA PHE A 439 20.18 16.79 12.38
C PHE A 439 19.42 17.51 11.28
N ALA A 440 19.81 18.73 10.92
CA ALA A 440 19.23 19.46 9.79
C ALA A 440 19.53 18.75 8.46
N LYS A 441 20.76 18.24 8.26
CA LYS A 441 21.10 17.43 7.09
C LYS A 441 20.24 16.16 7.01
N ALA A 442 20.11 15.42 8.11
CA ALA A 442 19.28 14.22 8.16
C ALA A 442 17.81 14.53 7.84
N ALA A 443 17.30 15.69 8.27
CA ALA A 443 15.94 16.13 7.98
C ALA A 443 15.67 16.44 6.52
N LEU A 444 16.67 16.92 5.78
CA LEU A 444 16.55 17.19 4.34
C LEU A 444 16.49 15.89 3.54
N VAL A 445 17.21 14.88 4.01
CA VAL A 445 17.32 13.57 3.37
C VAL A 445 16.11 12.69 3.68
N SER A 446 15.73 12.57 4.95
CA SER A 446 14.66 11.69 5.41
C SER A 446 13.72 12.46 6.34
N PRO A 447 12.85 13.33 5.79
CA PRO A 447 12.03 14.24 6.57
C PRO A 447 10.99 13.53 7.45
N ASP A 448 10.51 12.37 6.99
CA ASP A 448 9.43 11.59 7.61
C ASP A 448 9.92 10.24 8.19
N ASP A 449 11.23 9.98 8.21
CA ASP A 449 11.80 8.78 8.83
C ASP A 449 11.61 8.80 10.35
N PHE A 450 11.13 7.70 10.92
CA PHE A 450 10.78 7.61 12.33
C PHE A 450 12.00 7.84 13.24
N VAL A 451 13.15 7.24 12.93
CA VAL A 451 14.36 7.36 13.75
C VAL A 451 14.90 8.79 13.70
N CYS A 452 14.85 9.43 12.54
CA CYS A 452 15.17 10.84 12.33
C CYS A 452 14.25 11.75 13.15
N LEU A 453 12.94 11.57 13.04
CA LEU A 453 11.93 12.36 13.75
C LEU A 453 12.14 12.30 15.27
N VAL A 454 12.24 11.09 15.84
CA VAL A 454 12.44 10.90 17.28
C VAL A 454 13.78 11.46 17.75
N SER A 455 14.87 11.18 17.02
CA SER A 455 16.21 11.63 17.43
C SER A 455 16.33 13.16 17.41
N ARG A 456 15.67 13.82 16.46
CA ARG A 456 15.61 15.28 16.38
C ARG A 456 14.69 15.86 17.44
N ALA A 457 13.56 15.22 17.70
CA ALA A 457 12.67 15.63 18.79
C ALA A 457 13.41 15.62 20.13
N ASP A 458 14.11 14.53 20.46
CA ASP A 458 14.92 14.40 21.66
C ASP A 458 15.95 15.54 21.77
N PHE A 459 16.62 15.89 20.67
CA PHE A 459 17.55 17.02 20.62
C PHE A 459 16.86 18.36 20.94
N PHE A 460 15.74 18.67 20.29
CA PHE A 460 15.04 19.94 20.54
C PHE A 460 14.47 20.03 21.96
N ILE A 461 13.93 18.93 22.50
CA ILE A 461 13.37 18.89 23.86
C ILE A 461 14.45 19.19 24.90
N GLU A 462 15.66 18.66 24.73
CA GLU A 462 16.78 18.92 25.63
C GLU A 462 17.33 20.34 25.54
N GLU A 463 17.30 20.93 24.34
CA GLU A 463 17.60 22.34 24.12
C GLU A 463 16.48 23.29 24.64
N GLY A 464 15.43 22.76 25.26
CA GLY A 464 14.28 23.52 25.77
C GLY A 464 13.30 24.00 24.68
N LYS A 465 13.50 23.59 23.42
CA LYS A 465 12.66 23.90 22.27
C LYS A 465 11.48 22.94 22.17
N TYR A 466 10.58 23.07 23.14
CA TYR A 466 9.49 22.11 23.36
C TYR A 466 8.46 22.06 22.23
N ALA A 467 8.18 23.18 21.54
CA ALA A 467 7.20 23.21 20.46
C ALA A 467 7.69 22.42 19.23
N GLU A 468 8.95 22.62 18.86
CA GLU A 468 9.63 21.91 17.77
C GLU A 468 9.74 20.41 18.08
N GLY A 469 10.15 20.10 19.32
CA GLY A 469 10.18 18.72 19.81
C GLY A 469 8.82 18.02 19.73
N ALA A 470 7.77 18.66 20.26
CA ALA A 470 6.41 18.11 20.23
C ALA A 470 5.89 17.89 18.80
N SER A 471 6.14 18.83 17.89
CA SER A 471 5.76 18.71 16.47
C SER A 471 6.39 17.48 15.82
N LEU A 472 7.68 17.21 16.08
CA LEU A 472 8.38 16.05 15.55
C LEU A 472 7.90 14.73 16.17
N ILE A 473 7.60 14.70 17.48
CA ILE A 473 7.01 13.51 18.11
C ILE A 473 5.63 13.21 17.52
N LEU A 474 4.79 14.22 17.28
CA LEU A 474 3.48 14.03 16.64
C LEU A 474 3.63 13.38 15.25
N LYS A 475 4.59 13.83 14.44
CA LYS A 475 4.90 13.18 13.14
C LYS A 475 5.39 11.75 13.31
N ALA A 476 6.23 11.47 14.31
CA ALA A 476 6.68 10.11 14.58
C ALA A 476 5.50 9.19 14.99
N LEU A 477 4.53 9.72 15.73
CA LEU A 477 3.32 9.00 16.11
C LEU A 477 2.35 8.78 14.95
N GLU A 478 2.37 9.66 13.93
CA GLU A 478 1.64 9.42 12.67
C GLU A 478 2.16 8.18 11.92
N ARG A 479 3.45 7.86 12.08
CA ARG A 479 4.10 6.65 11.54
C ARG A 479 3.89 5.42 12.42
N ASN A 480 4.08 5.59 13.73
CA ASN A 480 3.88 4.54 14.72
C ASN A 480 3.00 5.03 15.88
N PRO A 481 1.66 4.86 15.77
CA PRO A 481 0.72 5.22 16.84
C PRO A 481 0.91 4.44 18.14
N PHE A 482 1.75 3.40 18.16
CA PHE A 482 2.02 2.52 19.29
C PHE A 482 3.29 2.91 20.06
N TYR A 483 3.98 3.96 19.64
CA TYR A 483 5.18 4.44 20.31
C TYR A 483 4.85 5.16 21.63
N LYS A 484 4.65 4.38 22.70
CA LYS A 484 4.24 4.86 24.03
C LYS A 484 5.10 6.01 24.55
N LYS A 485 6.43 5.90 24.41
CA LYS A 485 7.38 6.94 24.84
C LYS A 485 7.09 8.30 24.17
N GLY A 486 6.60 8.32 22.93
CA GLY A 486 6.20 9.57 22.27
C GLY A 486 5.06 10.28 23.01
N TYR A 487 4.03 9.53 23.44
CA TYR A 487 2.95 10.12 24.24
C TYR A 487 3.40 10.54 25.64
N GLU A 488 4.35 9.81 26.25
CA GLU A 488 4.94 10.20 27.54
C GLU A 488 5.68 11.54 27.44
N GLU A 489 6.49 11.72 26.38
CA GLU A 489 7.21 12.97 26.14
C GLU A 489 6.25 14.13 25.83
N LEU A 490 5.25 13.91 24.97
CA LEU A 490 4.21 14.92 24.72
C LEU A 490 3.44 15.28 25.98
N HIS A 491 3.06 14.30 26.79
CA HIS A 491 2.37 14.53 28.06
C HIS A 491 3.20 15.43 28.98
N LYS A 492 4.49 15.13 29.17
CA LYS A 492 5.42 15.97 29.96
C LYS A 492 5.52 17.39 29.42
N ILE A 493 5.65 17.53 28.09
CA ILE A 493 5.73 18.84 27.43
C ILE A 493 4.44 19.64 27.64
N TYR A 494 3.27 19.01 27.45
CA TYR A 494 1.97 19.66 27.60
C TYR A 494 1.69 20.08 29.04
N LEU A 495 2.09 19.28 30.04
CA LEU A 495 2.01 19.69 31.44
C LEU A 495 2.89 20.91 31.73
N LYS A 496 4.14 20.90 31.25
CA LYS A 496 5.08 22.04 31.42
C LYS A 496 4.59 23.31 30.74
N THR A 497 3.92 23.20 29.59
CA THR A 497 3.43 24.34 28.79
C THR A 497 1.99 24.74 29.12
N GLY A 498 1.35 24.10 30.11
CA GLY A 498 -0.01 24.42 30.55
C GLY A 498 -1.14 23.91 29.64
N GLN A 499 -0.83 23.09 28.63
CA GLN A 499 -1.78 22.51 27.66
C GLN A 499 -2.50 21.28 28.26
N LYS A 500 -3.36 21.52 29.26
CA LYS A 500 -4.00 20.45 30.05
C LYS A 500 -4.86 19.49 29.23
N LYS A 501 -5.53 19.96 28.18
CA LYS A 501 -6.41 19.14 27.33
C LYS A 501 -5.61 18.14 26.50
N GLU A 502 -4.52 18.61 25.92
CA GLU A 502 -3.59 17.82 25.11
C GLU A 502 -2.86 16.79 25.98
N ALA A 503 -2.45 17.18 27.20
CA ALA A 503 -1.92 16.25 28.19
C ALA A 503 -2.92 15.12 28.51
N ALA A 504 -4.19 15.46 28.83
CA ALA A 504 -5.22 14.45 29.09
C ALA A 504 -5.45 13.52 27.89
N ARG A 505 -5.37 14.02 26.66
CA ARG A 505 -5.44 13.19 25.45
C ARG A 505 -4.28 12.20 25.36
N CYS A 506 -3.04 12.65 25.63
CA CYS A 506 -1.89 11.76 25.66
C CYS A 506 -2.06 10.68 26.74
N ALA A 507 -2.56 11.03 27.93
CA ALA A 507 -2.84 10.07 28.99
C ALA A 507 -3.85 8.99 28.54
N ALA A 508 -4.98 9.41 27.95
CA ALA A 508 -5.97 8.48 27.42
C ALA A 508 -5.42 7.56 26.31
N LEU A 509 -4.54 8.08 25.44
CA LEU A 509 -3.89 7.25 24.40
C LEU A 509 -2.91 6.25 25.00
N MET A 510 -2.18 6.62 26.05
CA MET A 510 -1.29 5.69 26.76
C MET A 510 -2.05 4.59 27.52
N GLU A 511 -3.29 4.84 27.95
CA GLU A 511 -4.16 3.81 28.54
C GLU A 511 -4.66 2.80 27.50
N MET A 512 -4.71 3.19 26.21
CA MET A 512 -5.05 2.29 25.11
C MET A 512 -3.88 1.40 24.65
N LEU A 513 -2.65 1.71 25.08
CA LEU A 513 -1.40 0.99 24.76
C LEU A 513 -0.99 0.03 25.88
#